data_AF-A0A8H4QV04-F1
#
_entry.id   AF-A0A8H4QV04-F1
#
_cell.length_a   1.000
_cell.length_b   1.000
_cell.length_c   1.000
_cell.angle_alpha   90.00
_cell.angle_beta   90.00
_cell.angle_gamma   90.00
#
_symmetry.space_group_name_H-M   'P 1'
#
loop_
_entity.id
_entity.type
_entity.pdbx_description
1 polymer ?
#
loop_
_entity_poly.entity_id
_entity_poly.type
_entity_poly.pdbx_seq_one_letter_code
_entity_poly.pdbx_strand_id
1 'polypeptide(L)'
;MLIYATVIYHFSLHNAGNAAPVEIASSSPSSLLLPQDVGMDFCPRTRLEIVWSCLATILAASWVSVHPNMPGPNESKLKKTIRRIELMFWAIITPELIIYWAMRQWYGARKLERTLREHHKGSDPFSWTKTHGFFLQMGGFVIQDHEGSRKVLGWESLLQHYKDGRIDLSCITETIINDHSKADGFGKSIAFIQTSWFTIQCVARFSVNGLSLTALELVTASLAVLSLIMYLLWWNKPFNAEMPIVIVISEAISAPHSDQSAQNNSQEGLPTTGILEYMQSKSSKFTELVSTAHKTAKDMLNLLSFKTLIRVPVIVCTYMISRVGRMLFESTDDLPNATSEVPTFNAIRLDALLANFQMMRASFLVATLFGALHCTGWSSKIVFHSYVASLLWKISSSIITGGPLTWTCLCYFHYAHESSEYGSLAQKVHNTWFMIFGSLTLASIPLYIVSRIVLLTVAFVELQHIPRGALSNIPWANILPSIH
;
A
#
# COMPACT_ATOMS: atom_id res chain seq x y z
N MET A 1 -18.38 -0.23 12.53
CA MET A 1 -19.53 -0.25 11.59
C MET A 1 -20.78 0.31 12.22
N LEU A 2 -21.29 -0.27 13.31
CA LEU A 2 -22.51 0.21 13.97
C LEU A 2 -22.43 1.68 14.38
N ILE A 3 -21.32 2.15 14.97
CA ILE A 3 -21.15 3.58 15.31
C ILE A 3 -21.26 4.49 14.07
N TYR A 4 -20.59 4.14 12.97
CA TYR A 4 -20.70 4.91 11.72
C TYR A 4 -22.11 4.85 11.12
N ALA A 5 -22.74 3.67 11.12
CA ALA A 5 -24.11 3.49 10.65
C ALA A 5 -25.10 4.29 11.50
N THR A 6 -24.97 4.29 12.82
CA THR A 6 -25.81 5.06 13.76
C THR A 6 -25.63 6.57 13.56
N VAL A 7 -24.39 7.06 13.39
CA VAL A 7 -24.12 8.48 13.13
C VAL A 7 -24.67 8.91 11.76
N ILE A 8 -24.46 8.11 10.71
CA ILE A 8 -24.98 8.38 9.35
C ILE A 8 -26.51 8.30 9.32
N TYR A 9 -27.10 7.34 10.03
CA TYR A 9 -28.55 7.15 10.13
C TYR A 9 -29.21 8.30 10.89
N HIS A 10 -28.67 8.71 12.05
CA HIS A 10 -29.16 9.88 12.77
C HIS A 10 -29.03 11.17 11.97
N PHE A 11 -27.95 11.34 11.20
CA PHE A 11 -27.81 12.48 10.30
C PHE A 11 -28.82 12.45 9.15
N SER A 12 -29.03 11.29 8.53
CA SER A 12 -30.03 11.12 7.45
C SER A 12 -31.45 11.42 7.94
N LEU A 13 -31.76 11.06 9.19
CA LEU A 13 -33.01 11.40 9.86
C LEU A 13 -33.13 12.89 10.17
N HIS A 14 -32.05 13.57 10.59
CA HIS A 14 -32.10 15.00 10.91
C HIS A 14 -32.15 15.90 9.68
N ASN A 15 -31.50 15.52 8.57
CA ASN A 15 -31.57 16.27 7.31
C ASN A 15 -32.89 16.09 6.55
N ALA A 16 -33.66 15.04 6.85
CA ALA A 16 -35.01 14.88 6.30
C ALA A 16 -36.04 15.86 6.93
N GLY A 17 -35.70 16.50 8.05
CA GLY A 17 -36.61 17.39 8.79
C GLY A 17 -36.35 18.89 8.64
N ASN A 18 -35.22 19.31 8.09
CA ASN A 18 -34.82 20.73 8.06
C ASN A 18 -34.56 21.23 6.62
N ALA A 19 -35.61 21.23 5.80
CA ALA A 19 -35.68 22.02 4.57
C ALA A 19 -36.57 23.24 4.82
N ALA A 20 -36.11 24.18 5.64
CA ALA A 20 -36.70 25.51 5.74
C ALA A 20 -35.57 26.56 5.68
N PRO A 21 -35.66 27.56 4.80
CA PRO A 21 -34.67 28.62 4.75
C PRO A 21 -34.83 29.50 5.99
N VAL A 22 -33.75 29.71 6.74
CA VAL A 22 -33.72 30.73 7.77
C VAL A 22 -33.61 32.09 7.06
N GLU A 23 -34.68 32.88 7.09
CA GLU A 23 -34.64 34.29 6.72
C GLU A 23 -33.72 35.04 7.69
N ILE A 24 -32.59 35.52 7.19
CA ILE A 24 -31.74 36.47 7.90
C ILE A 24 -32.38 37.85 7.68
N ALA A 25 -32.97 38.40 8.75
CA ALA A 25 -33.50 39.74 8.77
C ALA A 25 -32.43 40.77 8.37
N SER A 26 -32.74 41.55 7.33
CA SER A 26 -31.97 42.67 6.84
C SER A 26 -32.36 43.97 7.55
N SER A 27 -31.40 44.66 8.18
CA SER A 27 -31.44 46.13 8.33
C SER A 27 -30.06 46.73 8.65
N SER A 28 -29.32 47.08 7.58
CA SER A 28 -28.58 48.32 7.27
C SER A 28 -27.53 48.96 8.22
N PRO A 29 -26.58 49.76 7.66
CA PRO A 29 -25.18 49.74 8.07
C PRO A 29 -24.74 50.96 8.91
N SER A 30 -23.81 50.72 9.83
CA SER A 30 -22.97 51.78 10.40
C SER A 30 -21.55 51.63 9.84
N SER A 31 -21.23 52.51 8.91
CA SER A 31 -19.92 52.75 8.34
C SER A 31 -18.89 53.08 9.42
N LEU A 32 -18.01 52.13 9.74
CA LEU A 32 -16.73 52.40 10.39
C LEU A 32 -15.63 52.18 9.34
N LEU A 33 -14.99 53.28 8.99
CA LEU A 33 -13.84 53.35 8.08
C LEU A 33 -12.75 52.37 8.52
N LEU A 34 -12.57 51.30 7.74
CA LEU A 34 -11.30 50.59 7.69
C LEU A 34 -10.39 51.33 6.70
N PRO A 35 -9.12 51.59 7.02
CA PRO A 35 -8.19 52.19 6.07
C PRO A 35 -7.99 51.24 4.88
N GLN A 36 -8.16 51.78 3.67
CA GLN A 36 -7.78 51.13 2.42
C GLN A 36 -6.26 50.93 2.35
N ASP A 37 -5.89 49.69 2.03
CA ASP A 37 -4.78 49.25 1.18
C ASP A 37 -3.41 49.94 1.31
N VAL A 38 -2.49 49.22 1.96
CA VAL A 38 -1.12 49.13 1.47
C VAL A 38 -1.01 47.81 0.69
N GLY A 39 -0.97 47.94 -0.63
CA GLY A 39 -0.90 46.83 -1.57
C GLY A 39 0.36 45.97 -1.36
N MET A 40 0.12 44.69 -1.14
CA MET A 40 0.90 43.62 -1.75
C MET A 40 -0.10 42.69 -2.44
N ASP A 41 0.01 42.55 -3.75
CA ASP A 41 -0.73 41.59 -4.55
C ASP A 41 -0.47 40.16 -4.06
N PHE A 42 -1.21 39.71 -3.06
CA PHE A 42 -1.32 38.29 -2.74
C PHE A 42 -2.53 37.74 -3.47
N CYS A 43 -2.35 37.30 -4.71
CA CYS A 43 -3.36 36.50 -5.40
C CYS A 43 -3.67 35.28 -4.51
N PRO A 44 -4.87 35.19 -3.90
CA PRO A 44 -5.16 34.14 -2.95
C PRO A 44 -5.17 32.79 -3.66
N ARG A 45 -4.75 31.75 -2.94
CA ARG A 45 -4.80 30.37 -3.41
C ARG A 45 -6.24 29.99 -3.75
N THR A 46 -6.43 29.30 -4.86
CA THR A 46 -7.76 28.82 -5.26
C THR A 46 -8.09 27.44 -4.67
N ARG A 47 -9.38 27.12 -4.58
CA ARG A 47 -9.85 25.77 -4.21
C ARG A 47 -9.23 24.70 -5.12
N LEU A 48 -9.16 24.98 -6.42
CA LEU A 48 -8.64 24.04 -7.40
C LEU A 48 -7.14 23.78 -7.19
N GLU A 49 -6.35 24.79 -6.85
CA GLU A 49 -4.94 24.62 -6.50
C GLU A 49 -4.74 23.74 -5.26
N ILE A 50 -5.58 23.89 -4.23
CA ILE A 50 -5.56 23.01 -3.05
C ILE A 50 -5.84 21.57 -3.48
N VAL A 51 -6.92 21.35 -4.22
CA VAL A 51 -7.31 20.01 -4.66
C VAL A 51 -6.23 19.40 -5.53
N TRP A 52 -5.70 20.14 -6.51
CA TRP A 52 -4.69 19.64 -7.42
C TRP A 52 -3.38 19.33 -6.71
N SER A 53 -2.89 20.21 -5.84
CA SER A 53 -1.67 19.96 -5.05
C SER A 53 -1.82 18.74 -4.14
N CYS A 54 -2.99 18.58 -3.49
CA CYS A 54 -3.29 17.42 -2.68
C CYS A 54 -3.35 16.13 -3.50
N LEU A 55 -4.12 16.10 -4.59
CA LEU A 55 -4.26 14.92 -5.44
C LEU A 55 -2.94 14.52 -6.09
N ALA A 56 -2.17 15.49 -6.61
CA ALA A 56 -0.85 15.23 -7.17
C ALA A 56 0.10 14.62 -6.13
N THR A 57 0.07 15.12 -4.89
CA THR A 57 0.89 14.59 -3.80
C THR A 57 0.42 13.20 -3.36
N ILE A 58 -0.89 12.95 -3.24
CA ILE A 58 -1.44 11.61 -2.94
C ILE A 58 -1.06 10.60 -4.04
N LEU A 59 -1.17 11.00 -5.31
CA LEU A 59 -0.77 10.15 -6.44
C LEU A 59 0.73 9.89 -6.44
N ALA A 60 1.57 10.91 -6.22
CA ALA A 60 3.02 10.73 -6.10
C ALA A 60 3.38 9.77 -4.93
N ALA A 61 2.76 9.97 -3.77
CA ALA A 61 2.99 9.18 -2.56
C ALA A 61 2.53 7.72 -2.70
N SER A 62 1.44 7.46 -3.43
CA SER A 62 0.88 6.10 -3.59
C SER A 62 1.41 5.35 -4.82
N TRP A 63 1.81 6.06 -5.88
CA TRP A 63 2.31 5.46 -7.12
C TRP A 63 3.82 5.40 -7.20
N VAL A 64 4.51 6.50 -6.90
CA VAL A 64 5.95 6.62 -7.14
C VAL A 64 6.74 6.06 -5.96
N SER A 65 6.26 6.23 -4.73
CA SER A 65 6.94 5.69 -3.53
C SER A 65 6.86 4.17 -3.40
N VAL A 66 5.88 3.52 -4.04
CA VAL A 66 5.66 2.07 -3.89
C VAL A 66 6.37 1.31 -5.00
N HIS A 67 7.42 0.57 -4.65
CA HIS A 67 8.19 -0.20 -5.62
C HIS A 67 7.63 -1.63 -5.69
N PRO A 68 6.90 -2.00 -6.75
CA PRO A 68 6.25 -3.31 -6.83
C PRO A 68 7.28 -4.42 -7.07
N ASN A 69 6.92 -5.67 -6.75
CA ASN A 69 7.70 -6.82 -7.22
C ASN A 69 7.47 -7.07 -8.72
N MET A 70 8.38 -7.79 -9.37
CA MET A 70 8.28 -8.06 -10.80
C MET A 70 6.99 -8.84 -11.13
N PRO A 71 6.39 -8.56 -12.30
CA PRO A 71 5.30 -9.37 -12.80
C PRO A 71 5.81 -10.73 -13.32
N GLY A 72 4.90 -11.69 -13.46
CA GLY A 72 5.21 -12.95 -14.13
C GLY A 72 5.52 -12.74 -15.63
N PRO A 73 6.31 -13.61 -16.27
CA PRO A 73 6.76 -13.44 -17.66
C PRO A 73 5.60 -13.38 -18.67
N ASN A 74 4.53 -14.14 -18.42
CA ASN A 74 3.34 -14.21 -19.28
C ASN A 74 2.13 -13.47 -18.68
N GLU A 75 2.36 -12.56 -17.74
CA GLU A 75 1.28 -11.84 -17.08
C GLU A 75 0.64 -10.80 -18.01
N SER A 76 -0.69 -10.80 -18.11
CA SER A 76 -1.43 -9.84 -18.95
C SER A 76 -1.29 -8.41 -18.43
N LYS A 77 -1.31 -7.42 -19.34
CA LYS A 77 -1.24 -5.99 -18.97
C LYS A 77 -2.34 -5.60 -17.98
N LEU A 78 -3.55 -6.16 -18.14
CA LEU A 78 -4.68 -5.91 -17.24
C LEU A 78 -4.39 -6.38 -15.81
N LYS A 79 -3.83 -7.58 -15.63
CA LYS A 79 -3.48 -8.10 -14.29
C LYS A 79 -2.39 -7.24 -13.63
N LYS A 80 -1.38 -6.81 -14.40
CA LYS A 80 -0.35 -5.85 -13.95
C LYS A 80 -0.96 -4.53 -13.48
N THR A 81 -1.87 -3.94 -14.27
CA THR A 81 -2.54 -2.68 -13.92
C THR A 81 -3.41 -2.82 -12.68
N ILE A 82 -4.20 -3.91 -12.56
CA ILE A 82 -5.05 -4.16 -11.38
C ILE A 82 -4.18 -4.28 -10.12
N ARG A 83 -3.10 -5.07 -10.17
CA ARG A 83 -2.15 -5.19 -9.06
C ARG A 83 -1.58 -3.84 -8.66
N ARG A 84 -1.30 -2.98 -9.63
CA ARG A 84 -0.75 -1.65 -9.38
C ARG A 84 -1.77 -0.71 -8.72
N ILE A 85 -3.01 -0.68 -9.22
CA ILE A 85 -4.12 0.07 -8.61
C ILE A 85 -4.39 -0.42 -7.19
N GLU A 86 -4.34 -1.73 -6.99
CA GLU A 86 -4.52 -2.31 -5.66
C GLU A 86 -3.40 -1.87 -4.70
N LEU A 87 -2.14 -1.87 -5.15
CA LEU A 87 -1.03 -1.36 -4.34
C LEU A 87 -1.20 0.12 -3.98
N MET A 88 -1.69 0.96 -4.91
CA MET A 88 -2.01 2.36 -4.60
C MET A 88 -3.09 2.45 -3.52
N PHE A 89 -4.16 1.67 -3.65
CA PHE A 89 -5.24 1.64 -2.67
C PHE A 89 -4.69 1.31 -1.28
N TRP A 90 -3.88 0.26 -1.16
CA TRP A 90 -3.27 -0.11 0.12
C TRP A 90 -2.26 0.92 0.64
N ALA A 91 -1.53 1.60 -0.23
CA ALA A 91 -0.64 2.70 0.17
C ALA A 91 -1.39 3.94 0.68
N ILE A 92 -2.65 4.13 0.30
CA ILE A 92 -3.49 5.22 0.81
C ILE A 92 -4.21 4.80 2.10
N ILE A 93 -4.74 3.57 2.13
CA ILE A 93 -5.57 3.09 3.24
C ILE A 93 -4.73 2.61 4.42
N THR A 94 -3.71 1.79 4.17
CA THR A 94 -2.81 1.21 5.20
C THR A 94 -1.32 1.43 4.84
N PRO A 95 -0.86 2.68 4.66
CA PRO A 95 0.53 2.98 4.33
C PRO A 95 1.55 2.36 5.30
N GLU A 96 1.18 2.22 6.58
CA GLU A 96 2.00 1.60 7.61
C GLU A 96 2.31 0.12 7.36
N LEU A 97 1.41 -0.62 6.71
CA LEU A 97 1.65 -2.01 6.34
C LEU A 97 2.55 -2.11 5.10
N ILE A 98 2.46 -1.12 4.20
CA ILE A 98 3.38 -0.98 3.08
C ILE A 98 4.78 -0.61 3.58
N ILE A 99 4.90 0.25 4.60
CA ILE A 99 6.16 0.54 5.30
C ILE A 99 6.71 -0.74 5.94
N TYR A 100 5.88 -1.53 6.61
CA TYR A 100 6.33 -2.81 7.18
C TYR A 100 6.90 -3.74 6.12
N TRP A 101 6.20 -3.90 4.98
CA TRP A 101 6.70 -4.65 3.84
C TRP A 101 8.02 -4.08 3.30
N ALA A 102 8.14 -2.76 3.17
CA ALA A 102 9.38 -2.10 2.76
C ALA A 102 10.53 -2.36 3.74
N MET A 103 10.27 -2.32 5.06
CA MET A 103 11.25 -2.66 6.09
C MET A 103 11.70 -4.12 5.99
N ARG A 104 10.77 -5.06 5.76
CA ARG A 104 11.10 -6.49 5.53
C ARG A 104 12.04 -6.66 4.36
N GLN A 105 11.75 -6.02 3.22
CA GLN A 105 12.61 -6.09 2.05
C GLN A 105 13.96 -5.41 2.26
N TRP A 106 14.00 -4.27 2.95
CA TRP A 106 15.23 -3.56 3.26
C TRP A 106 16.15 -4.36 4.19
N TYR A 107 15.59 -4.92 5.27
CA TYR A 107 16.35 -5.77 6.18
C TYR A 107 16.82 -7.04 5.46
N GLY A 108 15.94 -7.68 4.68
CA GLY A 108 16.28 -8.82 3.84
C GLY A 108 17.47 -8.50 2.94
N ALA A 109 17.40 -7.42 2.16
CA ALA A 109 18.45 -7.03 1.23
C ALA A 109 19.80 -6.79 1.93
N ARG A 110 19.77 -6.14 3.10
CA ARG A 110 20.96 -5.91 3.93
C ARG A 110 21.53 -7.20 4.49
N LYS A 111 20.68 -8.15 4.91
CA LYS A 111 21.10 -9.48 5.38
C LYS A 111 21.81 -10.23 4.26
N LEU A 112 21.23 -10.28 3.06
CA LEU A 112 21.84 -10.95 1.90
C LEU A 112 23.22 -10.39 1.56
N GLU A 113 23.31 -9.07 1.52
CA GLU A 113 24.59 -8.38 1.28
C GLU A 113 25.64 -8.76 2.31
N ARG A 114 25.28 -8.72 3.59
CA ARG A 114 26.19 -9.11 4.66
C ARG A 114 26.64 -10.56 4.53
N THR A 115 25.71 -11.48 4.28
CA THR A 115 26.02 -12.91 4.14
C THR A 115 26.98 -13.17 2.97
N LEU A 116 26.75 -12.58 1.80
CA LEU A 116 27.66 -12.76 0.66
C LEU A 116 29.03 -12.13 0.90
N ARG A 117 29.09 -10.94 1.52
CA ARG A 117 30.35 -10.30 1.89
C ARG A 117 31.16 -11.14 2.89
N GLU A 118 30.50 -11.82 3.83
CA GLU A 118 31.16 -12.71 4.79
C GLU A 118 31.75 -13.97 4.11
N HIS A 119 31.10 -14.48 3.06
CA HIS A 119 31.62 -15.62 2.29
C HIS A 119 32.76 -15.23 1.33
N HIS A 120 32.83 -13.96 0.92
CA HIS A 120 33.76 -13.48 -0.10
C HIS A 120 34.97 -12.74 0.51
N LYS A 121 35.84 -13.46 1.23
CA LYS A 121 37.06 -12.91 1.86
C LYS A 121 38.33 -12.96 0.97
N GLY A 122 38.22 -13.09 -0.36
CA GLY A 122 39.40 -13.10 -1.24
C GLY A 122 39.14 -12.87 -2.74
N SER A 123 39.94 -11.95 -3.30
CA SER A 123 40.44 -11.83 -4.69
C SER A 123 39.54 -11.54 -5.90
N ASP A 124 38.26 -11.17 -5.75
CA ASP A 124 37.49 -10.60 -6.88
C ASP A 124 36.80 -9.29 -6.46
N PRO A 125 36.71 -8.25 -7.32
CA PRO A 125 36.12 -6.96 -6.97
C PRO A 125 34.59 -6.98 -6.98
N PHE A 126 33.97 -8.17 -6.98
CA PHE A 126 32.51 -8.30 -7.00
C PHE A 126 31.88 -7.71 -5.73
N SER A 127 31.32 -6.52 -5.86
CA SER A 127 30.62 -5.85 -4.78
C SER A 127 29.12 -6.16 -4.85
N TRP A 128 28.69 -7.28 -4.28
CA TRP A 128 27.25 -7.47 -4.02
C TRP A 128 26.73 -6.31 -3.16
N THR A 129 25.69 -5.64 -3.62
CA THR A 129 25.09 -4.47 -2.94
C THR A 129 23.65 -4.76 -2.50
N LYS A 130 23.08 -3.89 -1.65
CA LYS A 130 21.65 -3.96 -1.30
C LYS A 130 20.74 -4.00 -2.53
N THR A 131 21.13 -3.35 -3.63
CA THR A 131 20.37 -3.33 -4.89
C THR A 131 20.19 -4.74 -5.46
N HIS A 132 21.24 -5.57 -5.42
CA HIS A 132 21.17 -7.00 -5.78
C HIS A 132 20.23 -7.78 -4.87
N GLY A 133 20.29 -7.51 -3.56
CA GLY A 133 19.41 -8.14 -2.58
C GLY A 133 17.94 -7.75 -2.74
N PHE A 134 17.64 -6.50 -3.12
CA PHE A 134 16.29 -6.08 -3.49
C PHE A 134 15.84 -6.73 -4.79
N PHE A 135 16.71 -6.77 -5.80
CA PHE A 135 16.42 -7.36 -7.11
C PHE A 135 16.08 -8.85 -7.00
N LEU A 136 16.83 -9.61 -6.19
CA LEU A 136 16.53 -11.00 -5.88
C LEU A 136 15.14 -11.15 -5.23
N GLN A 137 14.87 -10.40 -4.16
CA GLN A 137 13.61 -10.50 -3.41
C GLN A 137 12.37 -10.14 -4.24
N MET A 138 12.52 -9.28 -5.25
CA MET A 138 11.43 -8.88 -6.13
C MET A 138 11.24 -9.81 -7.34
N GLY A 139 12.02 -10.89 -7.45
CA GLY A 139 11.94 -11.86 -8.54
C GLY A 139 12.81 -11.55 -9.76
N GLY A 140 13.87 -10.75 -9.57
CA GLY A 140 14.73 -10.27 -10.65
C GLY A 140 15.70 -11.28 -11.22
N PHE A 141 15.94 -12.41 -10.56
CA PHE A 141 16.80 -13.47 -11.09
C PHE A 141 15.97 -14.69 -11.44
N VAL A 142 16.18 -15.21 -12.65
CA VAL A 142 15.52 -16.43 -13.12
C VAL A 142 16.53 -17.41 -13.70
N ILE A 143 16.26 -18.71 -13.55
CA ILE A 143 16.99 -19.77 -14.24
C ILE A 143 16.12 -20.30 -15.37
N GLN A 144 16.75 -20.66 -16.48
CA GLN A 144 16.09 -21.27 -17.61
C GLN A 144 16.36 -22.78 -17.58
N ASP A 145 15.28 -23.55 -17.55
CA ASP A 145 15.33 -25.01 -17.64
C ASP A 145 15.63 -25.47 -19.09
N HIS A 146 16.00 -26.74 -19.28
CA HIS A 146 16.23 -27.34 -20.59
C HIS A 146 14.98 -27.29 -21.49
N GLU A 147 13.79 -27.28 -20.89
CA GLU A 147 12.49 -27.13 -21.56
C GLU A 147 12.14 -25.66 -21.90
N GLY A 148 13.03 -24.70 -21.60
CA GLY A 148 12.84 -23.28 -21.86
C GLY A 148 11.95 -22.55 -20.83
N SER A 149 11.47 -23.26 -19.80
CA SER A 149 10.72 -22.67 -18.69
C SER A 149 11.61 -21.78 -17.82
N ARG A 150 11.15 -20.56 -17.51
CA ARG A 150 11.85 -19.62 -16.61
C ARG A 150 11.29 -19.75 -15.20
N LYS A 151 12.17 -20.09 -14.25
CA LYS A 151 11.85 -20.23 -12.82
C LYS A 151 12.56 -19.14 -12.02
N VAL A 152 11.86 -18.51 -11.07
CA VAL A 152 12.47 -17.51 -10.19
C VAL A 152 13.50 -18.18 -9.29
N LEU A 153 14.68 -17.59 -9.21
CA LEU A 153 15.76 -18.09 -8.36
C LEU A 153 15.60 -17.53 -6.94
N GLY A 154 15.38 -18.42 -5.97
CA GLY A 154 15.33 -18.08 -4.55
C GLY A 154 16.72 -17.87 -3.93
N TRP A 155 16.76 -17.31 -2.72
CA TRP A 155 18.02 -17.05 -2.02
C TRP A 155 18.82 -18.31 -1.71
N GLU A 156 18.18 -19.36 -1.20
CA GLU A 156 18.88 -20.60 -0.83
C GLU A 156 19.50 -21.26 -2.06
N SER A 157 18.75 -21.36 -3.16
CA SER A 157 19.24 -21.89 -4.44
C SER A 157 20.36 -21.04 -5.04
N LEU A 158 20.23 -19.70 -5.02
CA LEU A 158 21.27 -18.80 -5.49
C LEU A 158 22.56 -18.99 -4.69
N LEU A 159 22.45 -19.01 -3.36
CA LEU A 159 23.61 -19.15 -2.48
C LEU A 159 24.28 -20.52 -2.65
N GLN A 160 23.48 -21.58 -2.82
CA GLN A 160 24.00 -22.94 -3.06
C GLN A 160 24.78 -22.99 -4.38
N HIS A 161 24.19 -22.55 -5.49
CA HIS A 161 24.87 -22.57 -6.79
C HIS A 161 26.09 -21.65 -6.85
N TYR A 162 26.06 -20.54 -6.13
CA TYR A 162 27.22 -19.66 -5.97
C TYR A 162 28.36 -20.35 -5.20
N LYS A 163 28.05 -21.00 -4.07
CA LYS A 163 29.03 -21.77 -3.27
C LYS A 163 29.62 -22.94 -4.05
N ASP A 164 28.81 -23.57 -4.88
CA ASP A 164 29.22 -24.68 -5.74
C ASP A 164 30.02 -24.22 -6.98
N GLY A 165 30.25 -22.91 -7.15
CA GLY A 165 30.97 -22.35 -8.30
C GLY A 165 30.24 -22.48 -9.63
N ARG A 166 28.92 -22.75 -9.61
CA ARG A 166 28.11 -22.96 -10.82
C ARG A 166 27.54 -21.68 -11.42
N ILE A 167 27.48 -20.61 -10.62
CA ILE A 167 27.03 -19.28 -11.03
C ILE A 167 28.13 -18.28 -10.76
N ASP A 168 28.49 -17.53 -11.79
CA ASP A 168 29.31 -16.33 -11.64
C ASP A 168 28.43 -15.09 -11.51
N LEU A 169 28.46 -14.46 -10.34
CA LEU A 169 27.74 -13.21 -10.07
C LEU A 169 28.56 -11.97 -10.43
N SER A 170 29.87 -12.11 -10.69
CA SER A 170 30.81 -10.99 -10.91
C SER A 170 30.37 -10.07 -12.06
N CYS A 171 29.75 -10.65 -13.08
CA CYS A 171 29.26 -9.94 -14.26
C CYS A 171 27.99 -9.11 -14.01
N ILE A 172 27.24 -9.40 -12.94
CA ILE A 172 25.99 -8.71 -12.61
C ILE A 172 26.34 -7.52 -11.73
N THR A 173 26.49 -6.35 -12.34
CA THR A 173 26.78 -5.11 -11.61
C THR A 173 25.51 -4.39 -11.17
N GLU A 174 25.63 -3.51 -10.18
CA GLU A 174 24.52 -2.65 -9.76
C GLU A 174 24.02 -1.74 -10.90
N THR A 175 24.92 -1.31 -11.80
CA THR A 175 24.56 -0.52 -12.98
C THR A 175 23.66 -1.29 -13.92
N ILE A 176 23.97 -2.57 -14.19
CA ILE A 176 23.12 -3.45 -15.00
C ILE A 176 21.73 -3.56 -14.37
N ILE A 177 21.64 -3.79 -13.06
CA ILE A 177 20.34 -3.88 -12.38
C ILE A 177 19.56 -2.56 -12.45
N ASN A 178 20.24 -1.43 -12.28
CA ASN A 178 19.60 -0.12 -12.34
C ASN A 178 19.11 0.26 -13.74
N ASP A 179 19.68 -0.31 -14.81
CA ASP A 179 19.17 -0.16 -16.18
C ASP A 179 17.76 -0.76 -16.37
N HIS A 180 17.40 -1.75 -15.55
CA HIS A 180 16.03 -2.28 -15.51
C HIS A 180 15.04 -1.35 -14.77
N SER A 181 15.51 -0.31 -14.07
CA SER A 181 14.66 0.63 -13.33
C SER A 181 14.08 1.69 -14.26
N LYS A 182 12.75 1.83 -14.29
CA LYS A 182 12.06 2.88 -15.09
C LYS A 182 12.19 4.28 -14.50
N ALA A 183 12.77 4.42 -13.31
CA ALA A 183 13.14 5.70 -12.73
C ALA A 183 14.56 5.62 -12.20
N ASP A 184 15.40 6.56 -12.61
CA ASP A 184 16.76 6.75 -12.12
C ASP A 184 16.75 7.54 -10.79
N GLY A 185 17.94 7.77 -10.24
CA GLY A 185 18.08 8.54 -9.00
C GLY A 185 17.51 9.96 -9.10
N PHE A 186 17.53 10.58 -10.28
CA PHE A 186 17.03 11.93 -10.50
C PHE A 186 15.50 11.99 -10.39
N GLY A 187 14.77 11.09 -11.06
CA GLY A 187 13.31 11.03 -10.97
C GLY A 187 12.80 10.78 -9.54
N LYS A 188 13.49 9.90 -8.79
CA LYS A 188 13.20 9.64 -7.37
C LYS A 188 13.42 10.89 -6.50
N SER A 189 14.49 11.64 -6.75
CA SER A 189 14.81 12.89 -6.05
C SER A 189 13.77 13.98 -6.26
N ILE A 190 13.26 14.15 -7.49
CA ILE A 190 12.20 15.14 -7.77
C ILE A 190 10.94 14.82 -6.94
N ALA A 191 10.50 13.56 -6.96
CA ALA A 191 9.31 13.17 -6.22
C ALA A 191 9.49 13.34 -4.69
N PHE A 192 10.68 13.05 -4.17
CA PHE A 192 11.04 13.28 -2.77
C PHE A 192 11.01 14.78 -2.40
N ILE A 193 11.61 15.63 -3.23
CA ILE A 193 11.65 17.09 -3.01
C ILE A 193 10.24 17.67 -3.06
N GLN A 194 9.45 17.33 -4.08
CA GLN A 194 8.07 17.79 -4.23
C GLN A 194 7.22 17.42 -3.00
N THR A 195 7.33 16.17 -2.54
CA THR A 195 6.59 15.66 -1.37
C THR A 195 7.03 16.36 -0.07
N SER A 196 8.33 16.59 0.08
CA SER A 196 8.88 17.33 1.22
C SER A 196 8.40 18.78 1.22
N TRP A 197 8.41 19.43 0.06
CA TRP A 197 7.95 20.81 -0.10
C TRP A 197 6.46 20.97 0.26
N PHE A 198 5.61 20.05 -0.17
CA PHE A 198 4.19 20.03 0.23
C PHE A 198 4.04 19.91 1.76
N THR A 199 4.82 19.03 2.39
CA THR A 199 4.78 18.84 3.85
C THR A 199 5.22 20.10 4.58
N ILE A 200 6.30 20.74 4.14
CA ILE A 200 6.79 22.01 4.70
C ILE A 200 5.73 23.12 4.59
N GLN A 201 5.04 23.23 3.46
CA GLN A 201 3.93 24.17 3.29
C GLN A 201 2.82 23.92 4.32
N CYS A 202 2.38 22.68 4.51
CA CYS A 202 1.35 22.36 5.49
C CYS A 202 1.77 22.70 6.93
N VAL A 203 3.02 22.42 7.29
CA VAL A 203 3.57 22.77 8.63
C VAL A 203 3.65 24.28 8.82
N ALA A 204 4.16 25.02 7.84
CA ALA A 204 4.21 26.48 7.88
C ALA A 204 2.82 27.12 8.00
N ARG A 205 1.82 26.56 7.32
CA ARG A 205 0.42 27.01 7.47
C ARG A 205 -0.13 26.73 8.87
N PHE A 206 0.17 25.56 9.42
CA PHE A 206 -0.30 25.18 10.75
C PHE A 206 0.31 26.09 11.84
N SER A 207 1.55 26.53 11.68
CA SER A 207 2.26 27.35 12.68
C SER A 207 1.85 28.83 12.66
N VAL A 208 1.47 29.40 11.51
CA VAL A 208 1.12 30.82 11.39
C VAL A 208 -0.30 31.12 11.92
N ASN A 209 -0.43 32.20 12.70
CA ASN A 209 -1.73 32.69 13.19
C ASN A 209 -2.57 33.31 12.07
N GLY A 210 -3.88 33.04 12.08
CA GLY A 210 -4.80 33.48 11.02
C GLY A 210 -4.85 32.58 9.78
N LEU A 211 -3.93 31.63 9.61
CA LEU A 211 -4.02 30.60 8.57
C LEU A 211 -4.74 29.35 9.08
N SER A 212 -5.49 28.73 8.18
CA SER A 212 -6.16 27.45 8.40
C SER A 212 -5.63 26.39 7.45
N LEU A 213 -5.58 25.15 7.93
CA LEU A 213 -5.24 23.98 7.13
C LEU A 213 -6.53 23.23 6.78
N THR A 214 -6.71 22.84 5.52
CA THR A 214 -7.87 22.02 5.15
C THR A 214 -7.69 20.57 5.63
N ALA A 215 -8.81 19.87 5.85
CA ALA A 215 -8.79 18.46 6.21
C ALA A 215 -8.07 17.59 5.14
N LEU A 216 -8.21 17.94 3.85
CA LEU A 216 -7.51 17.27 2.76
C LEU A 216 -6.00 17.52 2.78
N GLU A 217 -5.55 18.74 3.05
CA GLU A 217 -4.13 19.05 3.22
C GLU A 217 -3.53 18.27 4.40
N LEU A 218 -4.26 18.16 5.52
CA LEU A 218 -3.81 17.37 6.67
C LEU A 218 -3.65 15.89 6.30
N VAL A 219 -4.66 15.28 5.66
CA VAL A 219 -4.55 13.86 5.25
C VAL A 219 -3.41 13.65 4.26
N THR A 220 -3.27 14.57 3.31
CA THR A 220 -2.19 14.53 2.32
C THR A 220 -0.82 14.67 2.98
N ALA A 221 -0.65 15.61 3.91
CA ALA A 221 0.62 15.81 4.61
C ALA A 221 1.00 14.57 5.44
N SER A 222 0.05 13.97 6.14
CA SER A 222 0.28 12.72 6.86
C SER A 222 0.72 11.59 5.91
N LEU A 223 0.07 11.44 4.74
CA LEU A 223 0.46 10.45 3.72
C LEU A 223 1.85 10.77 3.13
N ALA A 224 2.12 12.05 2.88
CA ALA A 224 3.40 12.53 2.37
C ALA A 224 4.55 12.14 3.31
N VAL A 225 4.41 12.37 4.62
CA VAL A 225 5.42 11.96 5.63
C VAL A 225 5.69 10.46 5.58
N LEU A 226 4.65 9.62 5.52
CA LEU A 226 4.81 8.18 5.41
C LEU A 226 5.47 7.75 4.08
N SER A 227 5.16 8.45 3.00
CA SER A 227 5.75 8.19 1.69
C SER A 227 7.24 8.52 1.63
N LEU A 228 7.71 9.53 2.37
CA LEU A 228 9.14 9.81 2.53
C LEU A 228 9.86 8.64 3.22
N ILE A 229 9.24 8.04 4.25
CA ILE A 229 9.78 6.85 4.91
C ILE A 229 9.85 5.66 3.93
N MET A 230 8.79 5.43 3.14
CA MET A 230 8.78 4.39 2.10
C MET A 230 9.89 4.61 1.07
N TYR A 231 10.10 5.84 0.61
CA TYR A 231 11.19 6.18 -0.31
C TYR A 231 12.57 5.86 0.25
N LEU A 232 12.82 6.20 1.53
CA LEU A 232 14.10 5.91 2.17
C LEU A 232 14.35 4.40 2.28
N LEU A 233 13.32 3.62 2.61
CA LEU A 233 13.42 2.16 2.71
C LEU A 233 13.64 1.49 1.35
N TRP A 234 13.03 2.00 0.28
CA TRP A 234 13.16 1.45 -1.07
C TRP A 234 14.10 2.19 -2.00
N TRP A 235 14.96 3.07 -1.47
CA TRP A 235 15.87 3.87 -2.29
C TRP A 235 16.69 3.02 -3.27
N ASN A 236 17.29 1.94 -2.75
CA ASN A 236 18.09 0.97 -3.50
C ASN A 236 17.27 -0.10 -4.24
N LYS A 237 15.94 -0.09 -4.15
CA LYS A 237 15.09 -1.02 -4.90
C LYS A 237 14.84 -0.46 -6.31
N PRO A 238 15.08 -1.23 -7.40
CA PRO A 238 14.72 -0.81 -8.76
C PRO A 238 13.23 -0.50 -8.87
N PHE A 239 12.89 0.61 -9.52
CA PHE A 239 11.52 1.08 -9.65
C PHE A 239 10.89 0.54 -10.93
N ASN A 240 9.73 -0.13 -10.81
CA ASN A 240 8.98 -0.70 -11.94
C ASN A 240 9.82 -1.56 -12.91
N ALA A 241 10.78 -2.32 -12.38
CA ALA A 241 11.50 -3.29 -13.18
C ALA A 241 10.56 -4.44 -13.60
N GLU A 242 10.51 -4.71 -14.89
CA GLU A 242 9.56 -5.69 -15.49
C GLU A 242 10.25 -6.90 -16.12
N MET A 243 11.57 -6.83 -16.33
CA MET A 243 12.34 -7.88 -16.97
C MET A 243 13.35 -8.46 -15.97
N PRO A 244 13.35 -9.78 -15.72
CA PRO A 244 14.36 -10.41 -14.90
C PRO A 244 15.65 -10.68 -15.70
N ILE A 245 16.76 -10.83 -14.99
CA ILE A 245 18.05 -11.31 -15.51
C ILE A 245 18.05 -12.84 -15.48
N VAL A 246 18.37 -13.44 -16.63
CA VAL A 246 18.52 -14.89 -16.75
C VAL A 246 19.92 -15.28 -16.32
N ILE A 247 20.03 -16.16 -15.32
CA ILE A 247 21.29 -16.73 -14.87
C ILE A 247 21.46 -18.12 -15.50
N VAL A 248 22.60 -18.32 -16.14
CA VAL A 248 23.01 -19.62 -16.68
C VAL A 248 23.75 -20.38 -15.58
N ILE A 249 23.28 -21.58 -15.24
CA ILE A 249 23.97 -22.48 -14.32
C ILE A 249 24.94 -23.31 -15.14
N SER A 250 26.24 -23.26 -14.83
CA SER A 250 27.21 -24.17 -15.44
C SER A 250 26.99 -25.60 -14.93
N GLU A 251 26.87 -26.55 -15.86
CA GLU A 251 26.76 -27.97 -15.53
C GLU A 251 28.09 -28.49 -14.95
N ALA A 252 28.02 -29.19 -13.82
CA ALA A 252 29.13 -30.02 -13.38
C ALA A 252 29.22 -31.23 -14.32
N ILE A 253 30.40 -31.50 -14.88
CA ILE A 253 30.63 -32.66 -15.75
C ILE A 253 30.29 -33.94 -14.97
N SER A 254 29.15 -34.57 -15.29
CA SER A 254 28.82 -35.96 -14.90
C SER A 254 27.82 -36.55 -15.88
N ALA A 255 28.33 -37.43 -16.76
CA ALA A 255 27.76 -38.48 -17.63
C ALA A 255 26.25 -38.52 -18.06
N PRO A 256 25.97 -39.00 -19.30
CA PRO A 256 24.64 -38.97 -19.93
C PRO A 256 23.76 -40.18 -19.58
N HIS A 257 22.46 -40.05 -19.89
CA HIS A 257 21.42 -41.06 -20.24
C HIS A 257 20.07 -40.64 -19.61
N SER A 258 18.89 -40.75 -20.23
CA SER A 258 18.44 -41.59 -21.35
C SER A 258 17.22 -40.95 -22.05
N ASP A 259 17.20 -41.02 -23.38
CA ASP A 259 16.03 -40.75 -24.22
C ASP A 259 14.91 -41.78 -24.02
N GLN A 260 13.65 -41.33 -24.06
CA GLN A 260 12.51 -42.17 -24.41
C GLN A 260 11.65 -41.47 -25.48
N SER A 261 11.58 -42.14 -26.62
CA SER A 261 10.73 -41.87 -27.78
C SER A 261 9.27 -42.30 -27.54
N ALA A 262 8.31 -41.56 -28.10
CA ALA A 262 7.04 -42.13 -28.56
C ALA A 262 6.47 -41.32 -29.73
N GLN A 263 6.13 -42.04 -30.81
CA GLN A 263 5.52 -41.59 -32.06
C GLN A 263 4.07 -41.10 -31.87
N ASN A 264 3.57 -40.27 -32.81
CA ASN A 264 2.35 -40.64 -33.54
C ASN A 264 2.06 -39.78 -34.79
N ASN A 265 1.49 -40.48 -35.77
CA ASN A 265 1.20 -40.08 -37.15
C ASN A 265 0.05 -39.08 -37.32
N SER A 266 0.10 -38.38 -38.45
CA SER A 266 -0.98 -37.56 -39.03
C SER A 266 -1.95 -38.40 -39.88
N GLN A 267 -3.23 -38.02 -39.92
CA GLN A 267 -4.08 -38.18 -41.11
C GLN A 267 -5.32 -37.26 -41.07
N GLU A 268 -5.59 -36.62 -42.22
CA GLU A 268 -6.71 -35.72 -42.51
C GLU A 268 -7.99 -36.46 -42.94
N GLY A 269 -9.15 -35.79 -42.82
CA GLY A 269 -10.39 -36.09 -43.54
C GLY A 269 -11.59 -35.22 -43.11
N LEU A 270 -12.28 -34.58 -44.07
CA LEU A 270 -13.43 -33.64 -43.96
C LEU A 270 -14.70 -34.22 -44.68
N PRO A 271 -15.89 -33.57 -44.74
CA PRO A 271 -17.04 -33.68 -43.84
C PRO A 271 -18.35 -34.11 -44.56
N THR A 272 -19.46 -34.32 -43.82
CA THR A 272 -20.82 -33.98 -44.32
C THR A 272 -21.87 -34.02 -43.21
N THR A 273 -22.65 -32.93 -43.03
CA THR A 273 -24.13 -32.88 -42.84
C THR A 273 -24.58 -31.54 -42.23
N GLY A 274 -24.61 -30.48 -43.05
CA GLY A 274 -24.83 -29.08 -42.61
C GLY A 274 -26.26 -28.54 -42.59
N ILE A 275 -27.31 -29.35 -42.39
CA ILE A 275 -28.70 -28.81 -42.38
C ILE A 275 -29.46 -29.12 -41.09
N LEU A 276 -29.14 -30.21 -40.37
CA LEU A 276 -29.80 -30.53 -39.10
C LEU A 276 -29.27 -29.70 -37.91
N GLU A 277 -27.96 -29.40 -37.91
CA GLU A 277 -27.31 -28.59 -36.85
C GLU A 277 -27.77 -27.12 -36.85
N TYR A 278 -28.13 -26.57 -38.01
CA TYR A 278 -28.56 -25.19 -38.14
C TYR A 278 -29.92 -24.93 -37.45
N MET A 279 -30.83 -25.91 -37.51
CA MET A 279 -32.15 -25.80 -36.88
C MET A 279 -32.12 -26.05 -35.35
N GLN A 280 -31.20 -26.87 -34.86
CA GLN A 280 -31.00 -27.07 -33.41
C GLN A 280 -30.29 -25.88 -32.73
N SER A 281 -29.39 -25.20 -33.44
CA SER A 281 -28.62 -24.03 -32.93
C SER A 281 -29.50 -22.83 -32.55
N LYS A 282 -30.65 -22.64 -33.20
CA LYS A 282 -31.52 -21.47 -32.95
C LYS A 282 -32.45 -21.65 -31.74
N SER A 283 -32.84 -22.90 -31.43
CA SER A 283 -33.67 -23.26 -30.27
C SER A 283 -32.86 -23.29 -28.96
N SER A 284 -31.61 -23.80 -29.03
CA SER A 284 -30.71 -23.82 -27.87
C SER A 284 -30.29 -22.42 -27.43
N LYS A 285 -30.03 -21.51 -28.38
CA LYS A 285 -29.68 -20.11 -28.06
C LYS A 285 -30.80 -19.35 -27.36
N PHE A 286 -32.07 -19.64 -27.68
CA PHE A 286 -33.21 -19.00 -27.01
C PHE A 286 -33.41 -19.54 -25.58
N THR A 287 -33.28 -20.85 -25.39
CA THR A 287 -33.33 -21.47 -24.04
C THR A 287 -32.12 -21.11 -23.18
N GLU A 288 -30.94 -20.90 -23.79
CA GLU A 288 -29.74 -20.39 -23.12
C GLU A 288 -29.90 -18.92 -22.72
N LEU A 289 -30.47 -18.07 -23.58
CA LEU A 289 -30.74 -16.66 -23.26
C LEU A 289 -31.76 -16.52 -22.11
N VAL A 290 -32.85 -17.29 -22.16
CA VAL A 290 -33.90 -17.27 -21.12
C VAL A 290 -33.40 -17.86 -19.80
N SER A 291 -32.60 -18.94 -19.83
CA SER A 291 -32.00 -19.51 -18.61
C SER A 291 -30.91 -18.60 -18.03
N THR A 292 -30.14 -17.91 -18.87
CA THR A 292 -29.16 -16.90 -18.42
C THR A 292 -29.88 -15.70 -17.81
N ALA A 293 -30.94 -15.19 -18.44
CA ALA A 293 -31.74 -14.10 -17.88
C ALA A 293 -32.41 -14.48 -16.55
N HIS A 294 -32.95 -15.71 -16.45
CA HIS A 294 -33.54 -16.22 -15.20
C HIS A 294 -32.49 -16.43 -14.10
N LYS A 295 -31.31 -16.95 -14.43
CA LYS A 295 -30.18 -17.07 -13.49
C LYS A 295 -29.70 -15.70 -13.03
N THR A 296 -29.57 -14.74 -13.94
CA THR A 296 -29.15 -13.37 -13.62
C THR A 296 -30.19 -12.65 -12.75
N ALA A 297 -31.48 -12.84 -13.02
CA ALA A 297 -32.57 -12.31 -12.20
C ALA A 297 -32.62 -12.97 -10.81
N LYS A 298 -32.39 -14.30 -10.72
CA LYS A 298 -32.31 -15.06 -9.46
C LYS A 298 -31.07 -14.68 -8.65
N ASP A 299 -29.94 -14.42 -9.30
CA ASP A 299 -28.72 -13.92 -8.66
C ASP A 299 -28.90 -12.48 -8.18
N MET A 300 -29.61 -11.62 -8.92
CA MET A 300 -30.01 -10.28 -8.48
C MET A 300 -30.99 -10.30 -7.30
N LEU A 301 -31.97 -11.22 -7.30
CA LEU A 301 -32.89 -11.43 -6.17
C LEU A 301 -32.18 -12.03 -4.94
N ASN A 302 -31.21 -12.91 -5.15
CA ASN A 302 -30.34 -13.41 -4.07
C ASN A 302 -29.45 -12.29 -3.53
N LEU A 303 -28.99 -11.36 -4.37
CA LEU A 303 -28.27 -10.14 -3.97
C LEU A 303 -29.09 -9.22 -3.04
N LEU A 304 -30.41 -9.20 -3.21
CA LEU A 304 -31.38 -8.46 -2.39
C LEU A 304 -31.82 -9.20 -1.11
N SER A 305 -31.42 -10.46 -0.92
CA SER A 305 -31.79 -11.22 0.29
C SER A 305 -31.03 -10.77 1.53
N PHE A 306 -31.65 -10.82 2.71
CA PHE A 306 -31.04 -10.51 4.01
C PHE A 306 -29.71 -11.26 4.26
N LYS A 307 -29.58 -12.47 3.69
CA LYS A 307 -28.34 -13.26 3.75
C LYS A 307 -27.20 -12.60 2.97
N THR A 308 -27.47 -11.92 1.86
CA THR A 308 -26.43 -11.24 1.07
C THR A 308 -26.00 -9.91 1.66
N LEU A 309 -26.91 -9.21 2.37
CA LEU A 309 -26.59 -8.00 3.15
C LEU A 309 -25.54 -8.26 4.24
N ILE A 310 -25.54 -9.46 4.84
CA ILE A 310 -24.54 -9.88 5.82
C ILE A 310 -23.33 -10.55 5.14
N ARG A 311 -23.56 -11.35 4.10
CA ARG A 311 -22.50 -12.12 3.43
C ARG A 311 -21.47 -11.25 2.73
N VAL A 312 -21.86 -10.17 2.05
CA VAL A 312 -20.92 -9.30 1.34
C VAL A 312 -19.94 -8.61 2.29
N PRO A 313 -20.37 -7.93 3.37
CA PRO A 313 -19.45 -7.38 4.38
C PRO A 313 -18.52 -8.42 4.98
N VAL A 314 -19.00 -9.64 5.25
CA VAL A 314 -18.16 -10.73 5.79
C VAL A 314 -17.08 -11.13 4.77
N ILE A 315 -17.44 -11.33 3.50
CA ILE A 315 -16.47 -11.65 2.44
C ILE A 315 -15.43 -10.53 2.31
N VAL A 316 -15.85 -9.27 2.32
CA VAL A 316 -14.94 -8.13 2.26
C VAL A 316 -14.02 -8.12 3.48
N CYS A 317 -14.53 -8.28 4.70
CA CYS A 317 -13.72 -8.36 5.92
C CYS A 317 -12.69 -9.50 5.87
N THR A 318 -13.11 -10.70 5.46
CA THR A 318 -12.20 -11.85 5.32
C THR A 318 -11.14 -11.57 4.25
N TYR A 319 -11.51 -10.96 3.12
CA TYR A 319 -10.55 -10.57 2.09
C TYR A 319 -9.53 -9.57 2.64
N MET A 320 -9.97 -8.53 3.36
CA MET A 320 -9.09 -7.53 3.96
C MET A 320 -8.12 -8.16 4.98
N ILE A 321 -8.63 -9.00 5.88
CA ILE A 321 -7.79 -9.72 6.86
C ILE A 321 -6.78 -10.63 6.14
N SER A 322 -7.21 -11.35 5.10
CA SER A 322 -6.30 -12.21 4.32
C SER A 322 -5.20 -11.40 3.63
N ARG A 323 -5.53 -10.20 3.15
CA ARG A 323 -4.58 -9.28 2.50
C ARG A 323 -3.57 -8.73 3.48
N VAL A 324 -4.01 -8.29 4.65
CA VAL A 324 -3.11 -7.87 5.74
C VAL A 324 -2.23 -9.02 6.19
N GLY A 325 -2.78 -10.24 6.30
CA GLY A 325 -2.01 -11.45 6.59
C GLY A 325 -0.87 -11.68 5.59
N ARG A 326 -1.14 -11.53 4.28
CA ARG A 326 -0.09 -11.59 3.24
C ARG A 326 0.96 -10.49 3.43
N MET A 327 0.57 -9.24 3.68
CA MET A 327 1.55 -8.16 3.93
C MET A 327 2.46 -8.47 5.12
N LEU A 328 1.90 -9.06 6.18
CA LEU A 328 2.63 -9.33 7.42
C LEU A 328 3.58 -10.53 7.30
N PHE A 329 3.16 -11.60 6.61
CA PHE A 329 3.80 -12.91 6.74
C PHE A 329 4.27 -13.52 5.41
N GLU A 330 3.84 -13.03 4.24
CA GLU A 330 4.21 -13.63 2.95
C GLU A 330 5.73 -13.61 2.74
N SER A 331 6.35 -14.77 2.49
CA SER A 331 7.81 -14.92 2.39
C SER A 331 8.26 -15.94 1.35
N THR A 332 9.52 -15.84 0.90
CA THR A 332 10.02 -16.63 -0.24
C THR A 332 10.13 -18.12 0.06
N ASP A 333 10.30 -18.50 1.34
CA ASP A 333 10.55 -19.89 1.74
C ASP A 333 9.30 -20.79 1.59
N ASP A 334 8.14 -20.18 1.31
CA ASP A 334 6.88 -20.87 1.03
C ASP A 334 6.68 -21.16 -0.47
N LEU A 335 7.60 -20.73 -1.36
CA LEU A 335 7.48 -21.01 -2.79
C LEU A 335 8.07 -22.39 -3.11
N PRO A 336 7.32 -23.29 -3.78
CA PRO A 336 7.92 -24.44 -4.42
C PRO A 336 9.05 -23.98 -5.36
N ASN A 337 10.11 -24.77 -5.48
CA ASN A 337 11.29 -24.54 -6.33
C ASN A 337 11.01 -24.27 -7.84
N ALA A 338 9.75 -24.05 -8.25
CA ALA A 338 9.27 -24.03 -9.62
C ALA A 338 8.26 -22.90 -9.94
N THR A 339 8.22 -21.80 -9.19
CA THR A 339 7.30 -20.70 -9.49
C THR A 339 7.91 -19.69 -10.48
N SER A 340 7.09 -19.21 -11.41
CA SER A 340 7.47 -18.22 -12.43
C SER A 340 7.20 -16.77 -12.00
N GLU A 341 6.55 -16.56 -10.85
CA GLU A 341 6.23 -15.23 -10.31
C GLU A 341 6.44 -15.17 -8.80
N VAL A 342 6.87 -14.01 -8.31
CA VAL A 342 7.01 -13.74 -6.89
C VAL A 342 5.74 -13.07 -6.36
N PRO A 343 5.21 -13.52 -5.20
CA PRO A 343 4.08 -12.88 -4.56
C PRO A 343 4.26 -11.38 -4.31
N THR A 344 3.14 -10.68 -4.15
CA THR A 344 3.16 -9.21 -4.10
C THR A 344 3.88 -8.64 -2.91
N PHE A 345 3.65 -9.22 -1.73
CA PHE A 345 4.23 -8.74 -0.48
C PHE A 345 5.41 -9.61 -0.03
N ASN A 346 6.02 -10.33 -0.99
CA ASN A 346 7.16 -11.18 -0.73
C ASN A 346 8.34 -10.38 -0.16
N ALA A 347 8.96 -10.96 0.86
CA ALA A 347 10.26 -10.59 1.39
C ALA A 347 10.94 -11.86 1.93
N ILE A 348 12.27 -11.86 2.00
CA ILE A 348 12.99 -13.00 2.56
C ILE A 348 12.65 -13.18 4.04
N ARG A 349 12.57 -14.44 4.49
CA ARG A 349 12.32 -14.77 5.89
C ARG A 349 13.51 -14.32 6.75
N LEU A 350 13.18 -13.66 7.86
CA LEU A 350 14.15 -13.43 8.92
C LEU A 350 14.12 -14.62 9.88
N ASP A 351 15.26 -15.29 10.06
CA ASP A 351 15.41 -16.40 11.02
C ASP A 351 15.20 -15.95 12.47
N ALA A 352 15.38 -14.65 12.76
CA ALA A 352 15.18 -14.08 14.08
C ALA A 352 13.72 -13.64 14.27
N LEU A 353 12.89 -14.47 14.90
CA LEU A 353 11.52 -14.15 15.29
C LEU A 353 11.42 -12.80 16.03
N LEU A 354 12.38 -12.54 16.93
CA LEU A 354 12.50 -11.28 17.66
C LEU A 354 12.70 -10.06 16.75
N ALA A 355 13.43 -10.20 15.64
CA ALA A 355 13.62 -9.12 14.67
C ALA A 355 12.29 -8.77 13.96
N ASN A 356 11.47 -9.77 13.64
CA ASN A 356 10.14 -9.54 13.07
C ASN A 356 9.25 -8.74 14.02
N PHE A 357 9.20 -9.12 15.31
CA PHE A 357 8.42 -8.36 16.31
C PHE A 357 8.94 -6.94 16.51
N GLN A 358 10.25 -6.72 16.45
CA GLN A 358 10.82 -5.39 16.52
C GLN A 358 10.47 -4.53 15.31
N MET A 359 10.50 -5.10 14.09
CA MET A 359 10.10 -4.42 12.87
C MET A 359 8.60 -4.12 12.84
N MET A 360 7.77 -5.06 13.31
CA MET A 360 6.34 -4.81 13.49
C MET A 360 6.13 -3.66 14.47
N ARG A 361 6.76 -3.72 15.66
CA ARG A 361 6.67 -2.64 16.66
C ARG A 361 7.03 -1.28 16.08
N ALA A 362 8.12 -1.19 15.30
CA ALA A 362 8.52 0.04 14.64
C ALA A 362 7.44 0.54 13.65
N SER A 363 6.87 -0.35 12.83
CA SER A 363 5.84 0.01 11.86
C SER A 363 4.55 0.49 12.53
N PHE A 364 4.10 -0.21 13.57
CA PHE A 364 2.89 0.16 14.30
C PHE A 364 3.07 1.41 15.15
N LEU A 365 4.29 1.72 15.59
CA LEU A 365 4.62 3.01 16.19
C LEU A 365 4.49 4.14 15.15
N VAL A 366 5.04 3.95 13.95
CA VAL A 366 4.87 4.90 12.84
C VAL A 366 3.38 5.09 12.52
N ALA A 367 2.59 4.02 12.50
CA ALA A 367 1.14 4.08 12.31
C ALA A 367 0.40 4.84 13.43
N THR A 368 0.85 4.68 14.68
CA THR A 368 0.30 5.41 15.83
C THR A 368 0.56 6.90 15.69
N LEU A 369 1.80 7.28 15.36
CA LEU A 369 2.17 8.69 15.14
C LEU A 369 1.40 9.29 13.96
N PHE A 370 1.22 8.52 12.90
CA PHE A 370 0.40 8.89 11.77
C PHE A 370 -1.07 9.11 12.14
N GLY A 371 -1.67 8.23 12.93
CA GLY A 371 -3.01 8.44 13.49
C GLY A 371 -3.08 9.71 14.35
N ALA A 372 -2.08 9.92 15.21
CA ALA A 372 -2.00 11.08 16.08
C ALA A 372 -1.89 12.41 15.31
N LEU A 373 -1.24 12.43 14.13
CA LEU A 373 -1.26 13.61 13.25
C LEU A 373 -2.69 13.98 12.85
N HIS A 374 -3.59 13.01 12.61
CA HIS A 374 -4.99 13.32 12.31
C HIS A 374 -5.76 13.86 13.52
N CYS A 375 -5.34 13.57 14.76
CA CYS A 375 -5.92 14.18 15.96
C CYS A 375 -5.65 15.69 16.05
N THR A 376 -4.68 16.24 15.29
CA THR A 376 -4.52 17.70 15.17
C THR A 376 -5.77 18.38 14.56
N GLY A 377 -6.60 17.62 13.84
CA GLY A 377 -7.94 18.05 13.39
C GLY A 377 -8.90 18.38 14.53
N TRP A 378 -8.54 18.16 15.79
CA TRP A 378 -9.35 18.56 16.93
C TRP A 378 -9.09 20.02 17.32
N SER A 379 -7.99 20.59 16.81
CA SER A 379 -7.62 21.98 17.02
C SER A 379 -8.55 22.94 16.27
N SER A 380 -8.60 24.18 16.73
CA SER A 380 -9.34 25.26 16.07
C SER A 380 -8.73 25.70 14.73
N LYS A 381 -7.54 25.22 14.37
CA LYS A 381 -6.86 25.54 13.09
C LYS A 381 -7.49 24.82 11.89
N ILE A 382 -8.22 23.73 12.13
CA ILE A 382 -8.90 22.93 11.11
C ILE A 382 -10.38 23.08 11.34
N VAL A 383 -11.04 23.80 10.43
CA VAL A 383 -12.45 24.18 10.58
C VAL A 383 -13.31 23.16 9.85
N PHE A 384 -14.26 22.58 10.57
CA PHE A 384 -15.31 21.72 10.03
C PHE A 384 -16.63 22.50 10.02
N HIS A 385 -17.36 22.43 8.91
CA HIS A 385 -18.62 23.17 8.75
C HIS A 385 -19.80 22.44 9.41
N SER A 386 -19.70 21.12 9.53
CA SER A 386 -20.70 20.29 10.19
C SER A 386 -20.16 19.67 11.47
N TYR A 387 -20.99 19.70 12.52
CA TYR A 387 -20.73 18.94 13.75
C TYR A 387 -20.51 17.46 13.45
N VAL A 388 -21.27 16.89 12.51
CA VAL A 388 -21.14 15.47 12.13
C VAL A 388 -19.79 15.20 11.48
N ALA A 389 -19.31 16.08 10.60
CA ALA A 389 -17.99 15.93 9.99
C ALA A 389 -16.87 15.99 11.05
N SER A 390 -16.96 16.94 11.99
CA SER A 390 -16.01 17.02 13.11
C SER A 390 -16.05 15.78 14.01
N LEU A 391 -17.25 15.28 14.33
CA LEU A 391 -17.41 14.09 15.17
C LEU A 391 -16.87 12.83 14.49
N LEU A 392 -17.23 12.63 13.21
CA LEU A 392 -16.70 11.52 12.40
C LEU A 392 -15.17 11.58 12.35
N TRP A 393 -14.60 12.75 12.10
CA TRP A 393 -13.15 12.93 12.12
C TRP A 393 -12.51 12.54 13.45
N LYS A 394 -13.07 13.00 14.56
CA LYS A 394 -12.56 12.71 15.92
C LYS A 394 -12.62 11.23 16.25
N ILE A 395 -13.74 10.57 15.95
CA ILE A 395 -13.90 9.13 16.15
C ILE A 395 -12.90 8.37 15.28
N SER A 396 -12.83 8.69 13.98
CA SER A 396 -11.93 8.01 13.06
C SER A 396 -10.46 8.20 13.43
N SER A 397 -10.03 9.43 13.77
CA SER A 397 -8.64 9.70 14.19
C SER A 397 -8.27 8.95 15.47
N SER A 398 -9.21 8.83 16.42
CA SER A 398 -9.01 8.05 17.65
C SER A 398 -8.81 6.57 17.34
N ILE A 399 -9.64 5.99 16.47
CA ILE A 399 -9.55 4.58 16.08
C ILE A 399 -8.23 4.27 15.38
N ILE A 400 -7.83 5.10 14.41
CA ILE A 400 -6.58 4.86 13.66
C ILE A 400 -5.31 5.15 14.48
N THR A 401 -5.44 5.83 15.61
CA THR A 401 -4.34 6.02 16.59
C THR A 401 -4.30 4.85 17.57
N GLY A 402 -5.44 4.50 18.16
CA GLY A 402 -5.53 3.49 19.21
C GLY A 402 -5.22 2.07 18.76
N GLY A 403 -5.72 1.66 17.59
CA GLY A 403 -5.49 0.31 17.06
C GLY A 403 -3.99 -0.04 16.94
N PRO A 404 -3.20 0.75 16.21
CA PRO A 404 -1.76 0.53 16.11
C PRO A 404 -1.00 0.69 17.43
N LEU A 405 -1.46 1.57 18.33
CA LEU A 405 -0.84 1.72 19.66
C LEU A 405 -0.95 0.42 20.46
N THR A 406 -2.13 -0.21 20.46
CA THR A 406 -2.31 -1.53 21.08
C THR A 406 -1.32 -2.55 20.53
N TRP A 407 -1.14 -2.60 19.21
CA TRP A 407 -0.19 -3.54 18.61
C TRP A 407 1.28 -3.23 18.93
N THR A 408 1.63 -1.95 19.03
CA THR A 408 2.95 -1.50 19.45
C THR A 408 3.27 -1.99 20.86
N CYS A 409 2.32 -1.83 21.79
CA CYS A 409 2.43 -2.35 23.15
C CYS A 409 2.53 -3.88 23.17
N LEU A 410 1.70 -4.60 22.41
CA LEU A 410 1.75 -6.07 22.33
C LEU A 410 3.11 -6.58 21.84
N CYS A 411 3.66 -5.98 20.78
CA CYS A 411 4.98 -6.36 20.28
C CYS A 411 6.10 -6.03 21.27
N TYR A 412 5.99 -4.90 21.99
CA TYR A 412 6.95 -4.54 23.04
C TYR A 412 6.95 -5.54 24.19
N PHE A 413 5.77 -5.83 24.75
CA PHE A 413 5.65 -6.79 25.86
C PHE A 413 6.04 -8.20 25.42
N HIS A 414 5.70 -8.61 24.18
CA HIS A 414 6.13 -9.90 23.66
C HIS A 414 7.65 -10.00 23.54
N TYR A 415 8.30 -8.97 22.99
CA TYR A 415 9.76 -8.93 22.94
C TYR A 415 10.40 -8.93 24.33
N ALA A 416 9.91 -8.10 25.26
CA ALA A 416 10.44 -8.01 26.63
C ALA A 416 10.27 -9.33 27.39
N HIS A 417 9.15 -10.01 27.16
CA HIS A 417 8.89 -11.33 27.73
C HIS A 417 9.88 -12.36 27.20
N GLU A 418 10.03 -12.45 25.87
CA GLU A 418 10.90 -13.43 25.21
C GLU A 418 12.40 -13.17 25.48
N SER A 419 12.78 -11.93 25.79
CA SER A 419 14.16 -11.59 26.18
C SER A 419 14.51 -11.94 27.63
N SER A 420 13.55 -12.38 28.43
CA SER A 420 13.74 -12.64 29.86
C SER A 420 13.48 -14.11 30.20
N GLU A 421 14.17 -14.65 31.21
CA GLU A 421 13.95 -16.03 31.67
C GLU A 421 12.77 -16.10 32.64
N TYR A 422 11.61 -16.55 32.13
CA TYR A 422 10.40 -16.73 32.93
C TYR A 422 10.08 -18.21 33.15
N GLY A 423 9.43 -18.51 34.29
CA GLY A 423 8.90 -19.85 34.57
C GLY A 423 7.75 -20.25 33.64
N SER A 424 7.47 -21.55 33.55
CA SER A 424 6.49 -22.12 32.60
C SER A 424 5.06 -21.58 32.76
N LEU A 425 4.64 -21.22 33.97
CA LEU A 425 3.33 -20.62 34.22
C LEU A 425 3.23 -19.21 33.62
N ALA A 426 4.25 -18.36 33.84
CA ALA A 426 4.30 -17.00 33.31
C ALA A 426 4.30 -17.02 31.76
N GLN A 427 5.07 -17.93 31.14
CA GLN A 427 5.06 -18.11 29.69
C GLN A 427 3.66 -18.48 29.15
N LYS A 428 2.95 -19.42 29.79
CA LYS A 428 1.60 -19.81 29.37
C LYS A 428 0.62 -18.65 29.48
N VAL A 429 0.68 -17.89 30.58
CA VAL A 429 -0.16 -16.70 30.80
C VAL A 429 0.12 -15.65 29.71
N HIS A 430 1.40 -15.33 29.46
CA HIS A 430 1.80 -14.40 28.41
C HIS A 430 1.33 -14.82 27.02
N ASN A 431 1.57 -16.08 26.63
CA ASN A 431 1.14 -16.60 25.34
C ASN A 431 -0.38 -16.52 25.17
N THR A 432 -1.14 -16.82 26.24
CA THR A 432 -2.61 -16.74 26.24
C THR A 432 -3.07 -15.29 26.04
N TRP A 433 -2.51 -14.34 26.80
CA TRP A 433 -2.82 -12.92 26.64
C TRP A 433 -2.46 -12.38 25.26
N PHE A 434 -1.27 -12.74 24.77
CA PHE A 434 -0.81 -12.35 23.44
C PHE A 434 -1.78 -12.86 22.35
N MET A 435 -2.24 -14.11 22.45
CA MET A 435 -3.22 -14.68 21.52
C MET A 435 -4.57 -13.96 21.57
N ILE A 436 -5.08 -13.66 22.77
CA ILE A 436 -6.37 -12.96 22.95
C ILE A 436 -6.29 -11.55 22.37
N PHE A 437 -5.34 -10.74 22.81
CA PHE A 437 -5.22 -9.35 22.35
C PHE A 437 -4.77 -9.25 20.89
N GLY A 438 -3.93 -10.19 20.43
CA GLY A 438 -3.56 -10.31 19.02
C GLY A 438 -4.78 -10.60 18.14
N SER A 439 -5.64 -11.53 18.55
CA SER A 439 -6.88 -11.86 17.82
C SER A 439 -7.88 -10.70 17.81
N LEU A 440 -8.07 -10.02 18.95
CA LEU A 440 -8.93 -8.84 19.04
C LEU A 440 -8.44 -7.70 18.13
N THR A 441 -7.13 -7.48 18.09
CA THR A 441 -6.56 -6.43 17.23
C THR A 441 -6.67 -6.80 15.76
N LEU A 442 -6.47 -8.07 15.38
CA LEU A 442 -6.70 -8.54 14.01
C LEU A 442 -8.17 -8.34 13.59
N ALA A 443 -9.11 -8.62 14.49
CA ALA A 443 -10.54 -8.38 14.25
C ALA A 443 -10.89 -6.88 14.11
N SER A 444 -10.04 -5.97 14.59
CA SER A 444 -10.23 -4.52 14.46
C SER A 444 -9.80 -3.94 13.10
N ILE A 445 -9.09 -4.72 12.26
CA ILE A 445 -8.59 -4.27 10.95
C ILE A 445 -9.69 -3.67 10.06
N PRO A 446 -10.88 -4.29 9.90
CA PRO A 446 -11.94 -3.69 9.07
C PRO A 446 -12.44 -2.36 9.62
N LEU A 447 -12.45 -2.20 10.95
CA LEU A 447 -12.83 -0.94 11.59
C LEU A 447 -11.78 0.15 11.35
N TYR A 448 -10.50 -0.22 11.37
CA TYR A 448 -9.40 0.67 10.98
C TYR A 448 -9.58 1.15 9.53
N ILE A 449 -9.71 0.22 8.59
CA ILE A 449 -9.86 0.52 7.14
C ILE A 449 -11.04 1.46 6.88
N VAL A 450 -12.20 1.18 7.48
CA VAL A 450 -13.36 2.07 7.30
C VAL A 450 -13.14 3.43 7.95
N SER A 451 -12.46 3.51 9.09
CA SER A 451 -12.12 4.81 9.68
C SER A 451 -11.20 5.64 8.77
N ARG A 452 -10.29 4.98 8.03
CA ARG A 452 -9.46 5.63 7.01
C ARG A 452 -10.28 6.14 5.83
N ILE A 453 -11.22 5.33 5.32
CA ILE A 453 -12.14 5.72 4.25
C ILE A 453 -13.02 6.90 4.69
N VAL A 454 -13.51 6.90 5.94
CA VAL A 454 -14.30 8.01 6.49
C VAL A 454 -13.47 9.29 6.58
N LEU A 455 -12.22 9.24 7.07
CA LEU A 455 -11.34 10.42 7.10
C LEU A 455 -11.13 11.02 5.70
N LEU A 456 -10.84 10.17 4.70
CA LEU A 456 -10.69 10.61 3.31
C LEU A 456 -11.99 11.23 2.78
N THR A 457 -13.13 10.58 3.04
CA THR A 457 -14.44 11.06 2.59
C THR A 457 -14.76 12.42 3.21
N VAL A 458 -14.60 12.57 4.53
CA VAL A 458 -14.81 13.85 5.24
C VAL A 458 -13.87 14.91 4.69
N ALA A 459 -12.61 14.58 4.43
CA ALA A 459 -11.64 15.52 3.87
C ALA A 459 -12.08 16.10 2.51
N PHE A 460 -12.70 15.29 1.64
CA PHE A 460 -13.25 15.76 0.37
C PHE A 460 -14.56 16.55 0.54
N VAL A 461 -15.45 16.12 1.43
CA VAL A 461 -16.73 16.81 1.68
C VAL A 461 -16.48 18.24 2.20
N GLU A 462 -15.52 18.41 3.11
CA GLU A 462 -15.19 19.73 3.66
C GLU A 462 -14.54 20.69 2.64
N LEU A 463 -14.20 20.25 1.42
CA LEU A 463 -13.76 21.17 0.36
C LEU A 463 -14.89 22.01 -0.23
N GLN A 464 -16.14 21.63 0.00
CA GLN A 464 -17.29 22.40 -0.48
C GLN A 464 -17.35 23.79 0.16
N HIS A 465 -16.89 23.89 1.40
CA HIS A 465 -16.86 25.12 2.18
C HIS A 465 -15.45 25.29 2.72
N ILE A 466 -14.67 26.21 2.15
CA ILE A 466 -13.26 26.40 2.56
C ILE A 466 -13.16 27.69 3.36
N PRO A 467 -12.58 27.68 4.59
CA PRO A 467 -12.44 28.89 5.38
C PRO A 467 -11.49 29.88 4.67
N ARG A 468 -11.71 31.19 4.86
CA ARG A 468 -10.87 32.22 4.21
C ARG A 468 -9.39 32.08 4.54
N GLY A 469 -9.06 31.72 5.79
CA GLY A 469 -7.68 31.45 6.22
C GLY A 469 -7.01 30.28 5.49
N ALA A 470 -7.77 29.38 4.86
CA ALA A 470 -7.24 28.33 4.00
C ALA A 470 -6.93 28.81 2.56
N LEU A 471 -7.50 29.94 2.13
CA LEU A 471 -7.24 30.53 0.80
C LEU A 471 -6.12 31.59 0.86
N SER A 472 -5.78 32.08 2.04
CA SER A 472 -4.65 32.99 2.25
C SER A 472 -3.30 32.32 2.00
N ASN A 473 -2.37 33.04 1.37
CA ASN A 473 -1.01 32.58 1.12
C ASN A 473 -0.14 32.60 2.39
N ILE A 474 0.94 31.81 2.37
CA ILE A 474 1.93 31.79 3.45
C ILE A 474 2.82 33.04 3.29
N PRO A 475 2.95 33.88 4.33
CA PRO A 475 3.85 35.03 4.30
C PRO A 475 5.29 34.56 4.53
N TRP A 476 5.93 33.96 3.52
CA TRP A 476 7.28 33.38 3.65
C TRP A 476 8.32 34.36 4.18
N ALA A 477 8.23 35.64 3.83
CA ALA A 477 9.10 36.71 4.32
C ALA A 477 9.07 36.89 5.85
N ASN A 478 7.97 36.48 6.51
CA ASN A 478 7.85 36.55 7.97
C ASN A 478 8.37 35.29 8.67
N ILE A 479 8.58 34.20 7.93
CA ILE A 479 9.01 32.89 8.46
C ILE A 479 10.50 32.68 8.23
N LEU A 480 11.00 33.05 7.05
CA LEU A 480 12.41 32.95 6.69
C LEU A 480 13.08 34.30 6.96
N PRO A 481 14.15 34.37 7.78
CA PRO A 481 14.91 35.61 7.92
C PRO A 481 15.41 36.04 6.54
N SER A 482 15.17 37.30 6.18
CA SER A 482 15.64 37.88 4.91
C SER A 482 17.15 37.70 4.80
N ILE A 483 17.60 36.99 3.77
CA ILE A 483 19.02 36.93 3.41
C ILE A 483 19.34 38.30 2.81
N HIS A 484 19.97 39.15 3.62
CA HIS A 484 20.54 40.43 3.19
C HIS A 484 22.02 40.28 2.86
#